data_AF-A0AA37K767-F1
#
_entry.id   AF-A0AA37K767-F1
#
_cell.length_a   1.000
_cell.length_b   1.000
_cell.length_c   1.000
_cell.angle_alpha   90.00
_cell.angle_beta   90.00
_cell.angle_gamma   90.00
#
_symmetry.space_group_name_H-M   'P 1'
#
loop_
_entity.id
_entity.type
_entity.pdbx_description
1 polymer ?
#
loop_
_entity_poly.entity_id
_entity_poly.type
_entity_poly.pdbx_seq_one_letter_code
_entity_poly.pdbx_strand_id
1 'polypeptide(L)' 'MQFIFKDQITDKLLFVIQRFELALKRTSDVADCDDLLRTPEGVDLFDATCVRIQTIGETLKQIDTETKEKLLVYYPGIP' A
#
# COMPACT_ATOMS: atom_id res chain seq x y z
N MET A 1 18.45 -16.36 -14.32
CA MET A 1 16.99 -16.37 -14.06
C MET A 1 16.64 -15.97 -12.63
N GLN A 2 17.37 -16.42 -11.59
CA GLN A 2 17.16 -15.98 -10.18
C GLN A 2 17.33 -14.47 -9.94
N PHE A 3 18.27 -13.80 -10.62
CA PHE A 3 18.48 -12.35 -10.46
C PHE A 3 17.27 -11.52 -10.89
N ILE A 4 16.68 -11.84 -12.06
CA ILE A 4 15.49 -11.16 -12.60
C ILE A 4 14.32 -11.22 -11.61
N PHE A 5 14.16 -12.35 -10.91
CA PHE A 5 13.11 -12.53 -9.93
C PHE A 5 13.31 -11.64 -8.69
N LYS A 6 14.55 -11.45 -8.25
CA LYS A 6 14.86 -10.57 -7.10
C LYS A 6 14.61 -9.09 -7.45
N ASP A 7 15.02 -8.64 -8.63
CA ASP A 7 14.79 -7.26 -9.08
C ASP A 7 13.29 -6.96 -9.19
N GLN A 8 12.50 -7.88 -9.75
CA GLN A 8 11.04 -7.73 -9.84
C GLN A 8 10.36 -7.58 -8.47
N ILE A 9 10.73 -8.41 -7.49
CA ILE A 9 10.17 -8.30 -6.13
C ILE A 9 10.61 -6.97 -5.48
N THR A 10 11.85 -6.55 -5.70
CA THR A 10 12.38 -5.29 -5.17
C THR A 10 11.63 -4.09 -5.75
N ASP A 11 11.35 -4.09 -7.06
CA ASP A 11 10.56 -3.05 -7.73
C ASP A 11 9.14 -2.95 -7.17
N LYS A 12 8.50 -4.10 -6.92
CA LYS A 12 7.16 -4.12 -6.28
C LYS A 12 7.18 -3.60 -4.86
N LEU A 13 8.20 -3.93 -4.07
CA LEU A 13 8.37 -3.38 -2.72
C LEU A 13 8.60 -1.86 -2.75
N LEU A 14 9.41 -1.38 -3.69
CA LEU A 14 9.62 0.05 -3.88
C LEU A 14 8.32 0.77 -4.28
N PHE A 15 7.54 0.15 -5.16
CA PHE A 15 6.20 0.64 -5.52
C PHE A 15 5.28 0.74 -4.29
N VAL A 16 5.26 -0.29 -3.44
CA VAL A 16 4.48 -0.27 -2.18
C VAL A 16 4.91 0.91 -1.29
N ILE A 17 6.21 1.11 -1.09
CA ILE A 17 6.75 2.21 -0.28
C ILE A 17 6.29 3.57 -0.84
N GLN A 18 6.44 3.79 -2.15
CA GLN A 18 6.01 5.04 -2.80
C GLN A 18 4.51 5.31 -2.62
N ARG A 19 3.68 4.26 -2.65
CA ARG A 19 2.23 4.39 -2.44
C ARG A 19 1.90 4.77 -1.00
N PHE A 20 2.60 4.21 -0.02
CA PHE A 20 2.46 4.59 1.38
C PHE A 20 2.88 6.04 1.62
N GLU A 21 4.05 6.45 1.13
CA GLU A 21 4.54 7.82 1.28
C GLU A 21 3.56 8.83 0.69
N LEU A 22 2.98 8.51 -0.47
CA LEU A 22 1.99 9.36 -1.10
C LEU A 22 0.66 9.40 -0.34
N ALA A 23 0.23 8.29 0.27
CA ALA A 23 -0.94 8.29 1.15
C ALA A 23 -0.70 9.21 2.35
N LEU A 24 0.41 9.02 3.06
CA LEU A 24 0.80 9.85 4.22
C LEU A 24 0.90 11.33 3.86
N LYS A 25 1.50 11.66 2.71
CA LYS A 25 1.60 13.05 2.25
C LYS A 25 0.23 13.66 1.98
N ARG A 26 -0.69 12.91 1.37
CA ARG A 26 -2.03 13.42 1.00
C ARG A 26 -2.94 13.55 2.20
N THR A 27 -2.74 12.76 3.25
CA THR A 27 -3.49 12.84 4.50
C THR A 27 -2.77 13.65 5.58
N SER A 28 -1.69 14.38 5.25
CA SER A 28 -0.87 15.08 6.25
C SER A 28 -1.60 16.26 6.92
N ASP A 29 -2.55 16.88 6.22
CA ASP A 29 -3.36 17.98 6.72
C ASP A 29 -4.64 17.51 7.45
N VAL A 30 -4.89 16.20 7.50
CA VAL A 30 -6.06 15.61 8.18
C VAL A 30 -5.73 15.52 9.67
N ALA A 31 -6.44 16.30 10.49
CA ALA A 31 -6.24 16.31 11.94
C ALA A 31 -7.17 15.33 12.66
N ASP A 32 -8.38 15.13 12.13
CA ASP A 32 -9.39 14.22 12.67
C ASP A 32 -10.18 13.51 11.55
N CYS A 33 -10.85 12.39 11.89
CA CYS A 33 -11.73 11.68 10.98
C CYS A 33 -12.84 12.57 10.40
N ASP A 34 -13.32 13.57 11.15
CA ASP A 34 -14.35 14.50 10.67
C ASP A 34 -13.88 15.30 9.43
N ASP A 35 -12.58 15.61 9.31
CA ASP A 35 -12.03 16.35 8.17
C ASP A 35 -12.18 15.57 6.84
N LEU A 36 -12.22 14.24 6.94
CA LEU A 36 -12.41 13.32 5.82
C LEU A 36 -13.89 13.11 5.46
N LEU A 37 -14.83 13.47 6.32
CA LEU A 37 -16.25 13.11 6.14
C LEU A 37 -17.17 14.33 5.99
N ARG A 38 -16.73 15.53 6.38
CA ARG A 38 -17.56 16.73 6.39
C ARG A 38 -17.64 17.49 5.06
N THR A 39 -16.65 17.33 4.20
CA THR A 39 -16.56 18.06 2.93
C THR A 39 -16.49 17.07 1.76
N PRO A 40 -17.04 17.43 0.57
CA PRO A 40 -16.86 16.62 -0.62
C PRO A 40 -15.39 16.32 -0.92
N GLU A 41 -14.51 17.31 -0.74
CA GLU A 41 -13.07 17.16 -0.95
C GLU A 41 -12.41 16.20 0.06
N GLY A 42 -12.87 16.23 1.32
CA GLY A 42 -12.43 15.30 2.36
C GLY A 42 -12.85 13.86 2.05
N VAL A 43 -14.07 13.67 1.57
CA VAL A 43 -14.59 12.34 1.18
C VAL A 43 -13.85 11.81 -0.05
N ASP A 44 -13.59 12.67 -1.05
CA ASP A 44 -12.77 12.31 -2.20
C ASP A 44 -11.35 11.91 -1.79
N LEU A 45 -10.75 12.62 -0.82
CA LEU A 45 -9.45 12.28 -0.25
C LEU A 45 -9.50 10.93 0.49
N PHE A 46 -10.55 10.67 1.25
CA PHE A 46 -10.77 9.40 1.95
C PHE A 46 -10.86 8.24 0.96
N ASP A 47 -11.74 8.34 -0.02
CA ASP A 47 -11.93 7.30 -1.05
C ASP A 47 -10.64 7.04 -1.82
N ALA A 48 -9.94 8.10 -2.23
CA ALA A 48 -8.65 7.98 -2.90
C ALA A 48 -7.60 7.31 -2.01
N THR A 49 -7.64 7.53 -0.71
CA THR A 49 -6.73 6.90 0.27
C THR A 49 -7.08 5.43 0.46
N CYS A 50 -8.36 5.07 0.56
CA CYS A 50 -8.83 3.68 0.62
C CYS A 50 -8.38 2.87 -0.60
N VAL A 51 -8.56 3.42 -1.81
CA VAL A 51 -8.11 2.77 -3.06
C VAL A 51 -6.59 2.55 -3.07
N ARG A 52 -5.81 3.50 -2.54
CA ARG A 52 -4.35 3.34 -2.40
C ARG A 52 -3.98 2.21 -1.44
N ILE A 53 -4.63 2.14 -0.29
CA ILE A 53 -4.41 1.08 0.71
C ILE A 53 -4.77 -0.29 0.12
N GLN A 54 -5.88 -0.37 -0.62
CA GLN A 54 -6.25 -1.60 -1.33
C GLN A 54 -5.17 -2.03 -2.33
N THR A 55 -4.70 -1.11 -3.17
CA THR A 55 -3.64 -1.38 -4.17
C THR A 55 -2.36 -1.89 -3.51
N ILE A 56 -1.99 -1.31 -2.36
CA ILE A 56 -0.85 -1.76 -1.55
C ILE A 56 -1.06 -3.20 -1.08
N GLY A 57 -2.21 -3.51 -0.49
CA GLY A 57 -2.52 -4.85 0.00
C GLY A 57 -2.50 -5.90 -1.12
N GLU A 58 -3.07 -5.58 -2.28
CA GLU A 58 -3.03 -6.46 -3.45
C GLU A 58 -1.61 -6.70 -3.95
N THR A 59 -0.75 -5.67 -3.95
CA THR A 59 0.65 -5.80 -4.35
C THR A 59 1.44 -6.68 -3.37
N LEU A 60 1.21 -6.50 -2.06
CA LEU A 60 1.83 -7.34 -1.03
C LEU A 60 1.43 -8.81 -1.17
N LYS A 61 0.15 -9.08 -1.44
CA LYS A 61 -0.35 -10.43 -1.70
C LYS A 61 0.31 -11.08 -2.93
N GLN A 62 0.53 -10.31 -4.00
CA GLN A 62 1.26 -10.79 -5.17
C GLN A 62 2.71 -11.14 -4.84
N ILE A 63 3.39 -10.27 -4.07
CA ILE A 63 4.76 -10.53 -3.61
C ILE A 63 4.80 -11.81 -2.78
N ASP A 64 3.86 -11.99 -1.86
CA ASP A 64 3.84 -13.18 -1.00
C ASP A 64 3.61 -14.46 -1.81
N THR A 65 2.65 -14.43 -2.75
CA THR A 65 2.40 -15.53 -3.70
C THR A 65 3.65 -15.86 -4.53
N GLU A 66 4.30 -14.85 -5.11
CA GLU A 66 5.50 -15.03 -5.94
C GLU A 66 6.68 -15.59 -5.11
N THR A 67 6.83 -15.12 -3.87
CA THR A 67 7.87 -15.58 -2.94
C THR A 67 7.53 -16.90 -2.23
N LYS A 68 6.35 -17.48 -2.53
CA LYS A 68 5.83 -18.71 -1.92
C LYS A 68 5.68 -18.62 -0.41
N GLU A 69 5.17 -17.49 0.07
CA GLU A 69 4.91 -17.22 1.49
C GLU A 69 6.18 -17.23 2.35
N LYS A 70 7.36 -17.04 1.72
CA LYS A 70 8.66 -17.09 2.40
C LYS A 70 9.19 -15.72 2.81
N LEU A 71 8.68 -14.65 2.21
CA LEU A 71 9.18 -13.30 2.47
C LEU A 71 8.46 -12.65 3.67
N LEU A 72 7.15 -12.86 3.81
CA LEU A 72 6.33 -12.24 4.86
C LEU A 72 6.01 -13.20 6.02
N VAL A 73 6.82 -14.23 6.25
CA VAL A 73 6.60 -15.25 7.32
C VAL A 73 6.38 -14.63 8.71
N TYR A 74 7.01 -13.50 9.00
CA TYR A 74 6.86 -12.79 10.28
C TYR A 74 5.64 -11.87 10.34
N TYR A 75 4.86 -11.79 9.26
CA TYR A 75 3.67 -10.96 9.14
C TYR A 75 2.44 -11.79 8.71
N PRO A 76 2.03 -12.79 9.51
CA PRO A 76 0.96 -13.74 9.13
C PRO A 76 -0.44 -13.11 8.97
N GLY A 77 -0.60 -11.86 9.38
CA GLY A 77 -1.84 -11.09 9.17
C GLY A 77 -1.92 -10.36 7.82
N ILE A 78 -0.87 -10.42 7.01
CA ILE A 78 -0.85 -9.87 5.65
C ILE A 78 -1.19 -11.04 4.70
N PRO A 79 -2.34 -11.01 4.00
CA PRO A 79 -2.83 -12.10 3.15
C PRO A 79 -2.19 -12.15 1.76
#